data_AF-A0A3D2BRR0-F1
#
_entry.id   AF-A0A3D2BRR0-F1
#
_cell.length_a   1.000
_cell.length_b   1.000
_cell.length_c   1.000
_cell.angle_alpha   90.00
_cell.angle_beta   90.00
_cell.angle_gamma   90.00
#
_symmetry.space_group_name_H-M   'P 1'
#
loop_
_entity.id
_entity.type
_entity.pdbx_description
1 polymer ?
#
loop_
_entity_poly.entity_id
_entity_poly.type
_entity_poly.pdbx_seq_one_letter_code
_entity_poly.pdbx_strand_id
1 'polypeptide(L)'
;MIQHWFRRCLHAVAHVAFAILWLAGLQAQAAENSITGLRLGGVDIDGSQALRVVIETSNTANAKLTLLTDPYRFVVDMPSTDWQGEGIA
;
A
#
# COMPACT_ATOMS: atom_id res chain seq x y z
N MET A 1 -22.65 -22.99 -46.07
CA MET A 1 -23.25 -22.29 -44.90
C MET A 1 -22.51 -22.56 -43.58
N ILE A 2 -22.28 -23.82 -43.19
CA ILE A 2 -21.62 -24.18 -41.90
C ILE A 2 -20.25 -23.53 -41.67
N GLN A 3 -19.40 -23.46 -42.70
CA GLN A 3 -18.04 -22.90 -42.61
C GLN A 3 -18.00 -21.39 -42.25
N HIS A 4 -18.99 -20.61 -42.70
CA HIS A 4 -19.07 -19.18 -42.41
C HIS A 4 -19.60 -18.90 -41.00
N TRP A 5 -20.51 -19.74 -40.50
CA TRP A 5 -20.99 -19.69 -39.13
C TRP A 5 -19.87 -20.06 -38.14
N PHE A 6 -19.09 -21.08 -38.47
CA PHE A 6 -17.97 -21.52 -37.63
C PHE A 6 -16.87 -20.45 -37.50
N ARG A 7 -16.47 -19.81 -38.62
CA ARG A 7 -15.50 -18.69 -38.59
C ARG A 7 -16.01 -17.48 -37.81
N ARG A 8 -17.31 -17.17 -37.91
CA ARG A 8 -17.93 -16.06 -37.16
C ARG A 8 -17.94 -16.33 -35.66
N CYS A 9 -18.28 -17.54 -35.22
CA CYS A 9 -18.21 -17.92 -33.81
C CYS A 9 -16.78 -17.88 -33.28
N LEU A 10 -15.81 -18.37 -34.05
CA LEU A 10 -14.40 -18.37 -33.64
C LEU A 10 -13.86 -16.93 -33.42
N HIS A 11 -14.18 -15.99 -34.31
CA HIS A 11 -13.78 -14.60 -34.14
C HIS A 11 -14.49 -13.93 -32.96
N ALA A 12 -15.78 -14.21 -32.75
CA ALA A 12 -16.52 -13.67 -31.61
C ALA A 12 -15.90 -14.14 -30.28
N VAL A 13 -15.55 -15.43 -30.18
CA VAL A 13 -14.85 -15.97 -29.00
C VAL A 13 -13.49 -15.32 -28.81
N ALA A 14 -12.72 -15.11 -29.88
CA ALA A 14 -11.42 -14.44 -29.80
C ALA A 14 -11.53 -12.98 -29.31
N HIS A 15 -12.53 -12.23 -29.79
CA HIS A 15 -12.77 -10.86 -29.34
C HIS A 15 -13.22 -10.80 -27.88
N VAL A 16 -14.07 -11.73 -27.44
CA VAL A 16 -14.50 -11.82 -26.04
C VAL A 16 -13.31 -12.18 -25.14
N ALA A 17 -12.48 -13.14 -25.55
CA ALA A 17 -11.27 -13.50 -24.80
C ALA A 17 -10.28 -12.32 -24.71
N PHE A 18 -10.09 -11.58 -25.80
CA PHE A 18 -9.26 -10.38 -25.82
C PHE A 18 -9.81 -9.28 -24.92
N ALA A 19 -11.13 -9.05 -24.94
CA ALA A 19 -11.79 -8.09 -24.05
C ALA A 19 -11.64 -8.48 -22.58
N ILE A 20 -11.82 -9.76 -22.24
CA ILE A 20 -11.62 -10.27 -20.87
C ILE A 20 -10.17 -10.10 -20.41
N LEU A 21 -9.19 -10.40 -21.27
CA LEU A 21 -7.76 -10.19 -20.96
C LEU A 21 -7.43 -8.70 -20.77
N TRP A 22 -8.01 -7.81 -21.57
CA TRP A 22 -7.83 -6.36 -21.41
C TRP A 22 -8.46 -5.86 -20.10
N LEU A 23 -9.68 -6.29 -19.80
CA LEU A 23 -10.40 -5.93 -18.56
C LEU A 23 -9.70 -6.47 -17.31
N ALA A 24 -9.11 -7.67 -17.38
CA ALA A 24 -8.33 -8.22 -16.28
C ALA A 24 -7.03 -7.44 -16.01
N GLY A 25 -6.41 -6.85 -17.05
CA GLY A 25 -5.23 -5.99 -16.91
C GLY A 25 -5.51 -4.65 -16.23
N LEU A 26 -6.78 -4.23 -16.12
CA LEU A 26 -7.19 -3.00 -15.45
C LEU A 26 -7.40 -3.16 -13.93
N GLN A 27 -7.32 -4.38 -13.39
CA GLN A 27 -7.66 -4.64 -11.97
C GLN A 27 -6.46 -4.69 -11.01
N ALA A 28 -5.29 -4.19 -11.40
CA ALA A 28 -4.09 -4.23 -10.57
C ALA A 28 -3.68 -2.86 -10.01
N GLN A 29 -4.62 -2.09 -9.45
CA GLN A 29 -4.27 -1.06 -8.48
C GLN A 29 -4.10 -1.76 -7.13
N ALA A 30 -2.90 -2.29 -6.89
CA ALA A 30 -2.50 -2.64 -5.53
C ALA A 30 -2.61 -1.38 -4.67
N ALA A 31 -3.14 -1.51 -3.45
CA ALA A 31 -3.11 -0.41 -2.52
C ALA A 31 -1.64 -0.04 -2.25
N GLU A 32 -1.22 1.12 -2.73
CA GLU A 32 0.15 1.60 -2.52
C GLU A 32 0.30 1.99 -1.05
N ASN A 33 0.90 1.09 -0.27
CA ASN A 33 1.21 1.36 1.12
C ASN A 33 2.32 2.42 1.18
N SER A 34 2.01 3.57 1.76
CA SER A 34 2.97 4.66 1.87
C SER A 34 3.94 4.47 3.04
N ILE A 35 3.58 3.68 4.06
CA ILE A 35 4.47 3.22 5.13
C ILE A 35 4.98 1.81 4.79
N THR A 36 6.26 1.72 4.43
CA THR A 36 6.87 0.47 3.98
C THR A 36 7.51 -0.33 5.11
N GLY A 37 7.67 0.26 6.29
CA GLY A 37 8.29 -0.43 7.43
C GLY A 37 8.26 0.37 8.73
N LEU A 38 8.35 -0.36 9.85
CA LEU A 38 8.51 0.18 11.20
C LEU A 38 9.65 -0.55 11.90
N ARG A 39 10.61 0.18 12.47
CA ARG A 39 11.71 -0.41 13.25
C ARG A 39 11.83 0.25 14.60
N LEU A 40 12.19 -0.57 15.59
CA LEU A 40 12.48 -0.15 16.96
C LEU A 40 13.91 -0.57 17.31
N GLY A 41 14.61 0.28 18.07
CA GLY A 41 15.93 -0.06 18.58
C GLY A 41 16.37 0.89 19.67
N GLY A 42 17.17 0.39 20.62
CA GLY A 42 17.84 1.23 21.61
C GLY A 42 18.97 2.03 20.96
N VAL A 43 19.17 3.26 21.43
CA VAL A 43 20.26 4.14 21.02
C VAL A 43 20.82 4.87 22.22
N ASP A 44 22.11 5.16 22.19
CA ASP A 44 22.74 6.03 23.17
C ASP A 44 22.76 7.46 22.63
N ILE A 45 22.29 8.42 23.45
CA ILE A 45 22.35 9.85 23.18
C ILE A 45 23.00 10.49 24.40
N ASP A 46 24.22 10.98 24.23
CA ASP A 46 25.00 11.64 25.29
C ASP A 46 25.12 10.80 26.58
N GLY A 47 25.34 9.50 26.45
CA GLY A 47 25.47 8.56 27.57
C GLY A 47 24.13 8.14 28.19
N SER A 48 23.00 8.57 27.61
CA SER A 48 21.66 8.18 28.02
C SER A 48 21.02 7.23 27.00
N GLN A 49 20.51 6.09 27.47
CA GLN A 49 19.74 5.17 26.64
C GLN A 49 18.38 5.76 26.26
N ALA A 50 18.04 5.70 24.98
CA ALA A 50 16.79 6.16 24.41
C ALA A 50 16.23 5.14 23.41
N LEU A 51 14.94 5.24 23.10
CA LEU A 51 14.29 4.47 22.05
C LEU A 51 14.36 5.22 20.73
N ARG A 52 14.84 4.57 19.67
CA ARG A 52 14.70 5.02 18.28
C ARG A 52 13.52 4.28 17.63
N VAL A 53 12.60 5.06 17.08
CA VAL A 53 11.53 4.59 16.20
C VAL A 53 11.86 5.08 14.79
N VAL A 54 11.83 4.18 13.80
CA VAL A 54 12.01 4.51 12.38
C VAL A 54 10.76 4.12 11.62
N ILE A 55 10.12 5.09 10.98
CA ILE A 55 8.98 4.89 10.07
C ILE A 55 9.52 5.07 8.65
N GLU A 56 9.53 3.99 7.87
CA GLU A 56 9.97 4.01 6.48
C GLU A 56 8.79 4.35 5.57
N THR A 57 9.00 5.26 4.62
CA THR A 57 7.96 5.68 3.67
C THR A 57 8.44 5.60 2.23
N SER A 58 7.51 5.32 1.31
CA SER A 58 7.79 5.26 -0.14
C SER A 58 8.02 6.63 -0.77
N ASN A 59 7.45 7.68 -0.16
CA ASN A 59 7.57 9.08 -0.55
C ASN A 59 7.94 9.94 0.66
N THR A 60 8.39 11.17 0.43
CA THR A 60 8.60 12.14 1.52
C THR A 60 7.27 12.39 2.26
N ALA A 61 7.27 12.20 3.57
CA ALA A 61 6.11 12.43 4.43
C ALA A 61 6.27 13.70 5.25
N ASN A 62 5.19 14.45 5.41
CA ASN A 62 5.10 15.51 6.41
C ASN A 62 4.63 14.89 7.72
N ALA A 63 5.39 15.10 8.79
CA ALA A 63 5.05 14.58 10.11
C ALA A 63 4.88 15.72 11.12
N LYS A 64 3.88 15.60 11.99
CA LYS A 64 3.70 16.45 13.17
C LYS A 64 3.85 15.60 14.42
N LEU A 65 4.63 16.09 15.37
CA LEU A 65 4.89 15.41 16.64
C LEU A 65 4.11 16.10 17.75
N THR A 66 3.33 15.34 18.50
CA THR A 66 2.56 15.85 19.64
C THR A 66 2.84 14.97 20.86
N LEU A 67 3.05 15.61 22.00
CA LEU A 67 3.14 14.92 23.29
C LEU A 67 1.87 15.18 24.09
N LEU A 68 1.18 14.10 24.47
CA LEU A 68 0.00 14.16 25.32
C LEU A 68 0.37 13.68 26.72
N THR A 69 -0.09 14.38 27.73
CA THR A 69 0.03 13.99 29.13
C THR A 69 -1.34 13.49 29.60
N ASP A 70 -1.35 12.38 30.35
CA ASP A 70 -2.55 11.71 30.90
C ASP A 70 -3.42 10.90 29.89
N PRO A 71 -3.05 9.64 29.56
CA PRO A 71 -1.77 8.99 29.81
C PRO A 71 -0.69 9.54 28.88
N TYR A 72 0.58 9.37 29.26
CA TYR A 72 1.73 9.83 28.48
C TYR A 72 1.76 9.14 27.11
N ARG A 73 1.61 9.91 26.03
CA ARG A 73 1.63 9.42 24.65
C ARG A 73 2.47 10.32 23.76
N PHE A 74 3.33 9.71 22.97
CA PHE A 74 4.00 10.36 21.85
C PHE A 74 3.24 10.03 20.56
N VAL A 75 2.70 11.06 19.91
CA VAL A 75 1.85 10.93 18.73
C VAL A 75 2.59 11.48 17.52
N VAL A 76 2.57 10.72 16.43
CA VAL A 76 3.14 11.09 15.13
C VAL A 76 1.99 11.13 14.12
N ASP A 77 1.59 12.33 13.73
CA ASP A 77 0.56 12.53 12.70
C ASP A 77 1.22 12.68 11.33
N MET A 78 0.85 11.82 10.38
CA MET A 78 1.38 11.83 9.01
C MET A 78 0.22 11.90 8.01
N PRO A 79 -0.30 13.10 7.67
CA PRO A 79 -1.41 13.23 6.73
C PRO A 79 -1.04 12.68 5.35
N SER A 80 -2.05 12.18 4.63
CA SER A 80 -1.88 11.58 3.30
C SER A 80 -0.90 10.40 3.27
N THR A 81 -0.73 9.73 4.41
CA THR A 81 0.09 8.54 4.57
C THR A 81 -0.84 7.38 4.94
N ASP A 82 -1.02 6.45 4.02
CA ASP A 82 -1.76 5.21 4.24
C ASP A 82 -0.82 4.09 4.71
N TRP A 83 -1.26 3.35 5.72
CA TRP A 83 -0.61 2.12 6.17
C TRP A 83 -1.58 0.94 6.14
N GLN A 84 -1.31 -0.04 5.27
CA GLN A 84 -2.12 -1.26 5.15
C GLN A 84 -1.36 -2.49 5.67
N GLY A 85 -0.96 -2.46 6.94
CA GLY A 85 -0.45 -3.66 7.61
C GLY A 85 -1.60 -4.57 8.06
N GLU A 86 -1.44 -5.89 7.96
CA GLU A 86 -2.33 -6.84 8.65
C GLU A 86 -2.17 -6.67 10.18
N GLY A 87 -3.17 -6.05 10.80
CA GLY A 87 -3.38 -5.98 12.25
C GLY A 87 -2.64 -4.85 12.98
N ILE A 88 -3.39 -3.82 13.41
CA ILE A 88 -3.81 -3.63 14.81
C ILE A 88 -5.17 -2.92 14.79
N ALA A 89 -6.27 -3.68 14.81
CA ALA A 89 -7.60 -3.21 15.17
C ALA A 89 -8.00 -3.85 16.50
#